data_AF-A0A0K8JGM9-F1
#
_entry.id   AF-A0A0K8JGM9-F1
#
_cell.length_a   1.000
_cell.length_b   1.000
_cell.length_c   1.000
_cell.angle_alpha   90.00
_cell.angle_beta   90.00
_cell.angle_gamma   90.00
#
_symmetry.space_group_name_H-M   'P 1'
#
loop_
_entity.id
_entity.type
_entity.pdbx_description
1 polymer ?
#
loop_
_entity_poly.entity_id
_entity_poly.type
_entity_poly.pdbx_seq_one_letter_code
_entity_poly.pdbx_strand_id
1 'polypeptide(L)'
;MSITGIDTLVKVKHWAQWPTDLHNKPEQIKRQISANKAKHQPLEVNMETQTGTFAGSGKKPYSTTLSKCNCNDFVKRKLPCKHMYSLANYLGYIELYKPETEYDESMVLLRAYEPTDDWGKWDPGVHKVWSQKARYHRAFEEEFDIADFSKENQFARINGYSVSLESCSCPDFHERQFPCKHIYRLAAELELVEEPKTASRQYEIPEGAAMITIKL
;
A
#
# COMPACT_ATOMS: atom_id res chain seq x y z
N MET A 1 -23.44 -15.86 3.68
CA MET A 1 -22.30 -16.00 4.60
C MET A 1 -21.36 -14.85 4.30
N SER A 2 -21.40 -13.82 5.12
CA SER A 2 -20.61 -12.61 4.97
C SER A 2 -19.14 -12.96 5.21
N ILE A 3 -18.26 -12.65 4.25
CA ILE A 3 -16.81 -12.77 4.44
C ILE A 3 -16.39 -11.57 5.31
N THR A 4 -16.78 -11.58 6.58
CA THR A 4 -16.20 -10.71 7.61
C THR A 4 -14.86 -11.33 7.98
N GLY A 5 -13.82 -10.99 7.23
CA GLY A 5 -12.52 -11.63 7.36
C GLY A 5 -11.38 -10.68 7.06
N ILE A 6 -11.38 -9.49 7.67
CA ILE A 6 -10.09 -8.87 8.02
C ILE A 6 -9.58 -9.67 9.21
N ASP A 7 -9.16 -10.91 8.96
CA ASP A 7 -8.27 -11.59 9.87
C ASP A 7 -7.02 -10.71 9.87
N THR A 8 -6.78 -10.02 10.99
CA THR A 8 -5.81 -8.94 11.08
C THR A 8 -4.48 -9.42 10.51
N LEU A 9 -4.05 -8.83 9.39
CA LEU A 9 -2.79 -9.17 8.70
C LEU A 9 -1.61 -9.13 9.68
N VAL A 10 -1.76 -8.36 10.75
CA VAL A 10 -0.79 -8.14 11.81
C VAL A 10 -1.34 -8.70 13.10
N LYS A 11 -0.62 -9.64 13.71
CA LYS A 11 -0.99 -10.18 15.02
C LYS A 11 -0.19 -9.46 16.10
N VAL A 12 -0.83 -8.47 16.73
CA VAL A 12 -0.26 -7.78 17.89
C VAL A 12 -0.50 -8.66 19.12
N LYS A 13 0.58 -9.10 19.78
CA LYS A 13 0.48 -9.95 20.97
C LYS A 13 0.35 -9.09 22.23
N HIS A 14 1.30 -8.17 22.45
CA HIS A 14 1.31 -7.32 23.66
C HIS A 14 2.12 -6.03 23.49
N TRP A 15 1.73 -5.11 22.59
CA TRP A 15 2.45 -3.84 22.44
C TRP A 15 1.68 -2.65 23.05
N ALA A 16 1.57 -2.63 24.38
CA ALA A 16 0.67 -1.74 25.11
C ALA A 16 0.92 -0.22 24.91
N GLN A 17 2.09 0.20 24.46
CA GLN A 17 2.40 1.61 24.21
C GLN A 17 1.62 2.21 23.04
N TRP A 18 1.01 1.39 22.19
CA TRP A 18 0.31 1.83 20.98
C TRP A 18 -1.10 1.24 20.88
N PRO A 19 -2.10 2.01 20.41
CA PRO A 19 -3.43 1.48 20.15
C PRO A 19 -3.40 0.32 19.14
N THR A 20 -4.14 -0.75 19.40
CA THR A 20 -4.13 -1.95 18.55
C THR A 20 -4.56 -1.66 17.10
N ASP A 21 -5.56 -0.78 16.92
CA ASP A 21 -6.12 -0.39 15.62
C ASP A 21 -5.14 0.43 14.77
N LEU A 22 -4.23 1.19 15.41
CA LEU A 22 -3.19 1.95 14.73
C LEU A 22 -2.38 1.07 13.77
N HIS A 23 -2.06 -0.16 14.19
CA HIS A 23 -1.23 -1.09 13.42
C HIS A 23 -1.90 -1.57 12.12
N ASN A 24 -3.22 -1.42 12.01
CA ASN A 24 -3.97 -1.77 10.80
C ASN A 24 -4.09 -0.59 9.82
N LYS A 25 -3.63 0.61 10.18
CA LYS A 25 -3.66 1.75 9.26
C LYS A 25 -2.68 1.55 8.09
N PRO A 26 -3.02 1.95 6.86
CA PRO A 26 -2.21 1.69 5.66
C PRO A 26 -0.76 2.15 5.79
N GLU A 27 -0.54 3.34 6.34
CA GLU A 27 0.80 3.89 6.53
C GLU A 27 1.62 3.10 7.55
N GLN A 28 0.98 2.47 8.52
CA GLN A 28 1.63 1.59 9.49
C GLN A 28 1.96 0.23 8.87
N ILE A 29 1.05 -0.34 8.09
CA ILE A 29 1.30 -1.57 7.33
C ILE A 29 2.48 -1.40 6.36
N LYS A 30 2.59 -0.26 5.67
CA LYS A 30 3.80 0.06 4.85
C LYS A 30 5.09 0.00 5.65
N ARG A 31 5.09 0.50 6.90
CA ARG A 31 6.27 0.46 7.77
C ARG A 31 6.58 -0.95 8.26
N GLN A 32 5.56 -1.76 8.50
CA GLN A 32 5.69 -3.17 8.88
C GLN A 32 6.29 -4.01 7.75
N ILE A 33 5.77 -3.87 6.53
CA ILE A 33 6.35 -4.51 5.34
C ILE A 33 7.81 -4.06 5.16
N SER A 34 8.08 -2.76 5.31
CA SER A 34 9.44 -2.26 5.26
C SER A 34 10.34 -2.83 6.36
N ALA A 35 9.81 -3.08 7.56
CA ALA A 35 10.55 -3.61 8.70
C ALA A 35 11.03 -5.05 8.46
N ASN A 36 10.34 -5.82 7.61
CA ASN A 36 10.76 -7.18 7.23
C ASN A 36 12.00 -7.20 6.30
N LYS A 37 12.31 -6.09 5.62
CA LYS A 37 13.45 -6.06 4.69
C LYS A 37 14.78 -6.22 5.45
N ALA A 38 15.68 -7.05 4.92
CA ALA A 38 16.96 -7.38 5.56
C ALA A 38 17.76 -6.15 6.03
N LYS A 39 17.78 -5.09 5.22
CA LYS A 39 18.46 -3.82 5.53
C LYS A 39 17.88 -3.04 6.73
N HIS A 40 16.73 -3.45 7.26
CA HIS A 40 16.07 -2.80 8.38
C HIS A 40 15.98 -3.70 9.62
N GLN A 41 16.66 -4.85 9.61
CA GLN A 41 16.83 -5.68 10.80
C GLN A 41 17.81 -5.01 11.79
N PRO A 42 17.67 -5.27 13.10
CA PRO A 42 18.58 -4.72 14.09
C PRO A 42 20.00 -5.25 13.88
N LEU A 43 20.99 -4.38 14.06
CA LEU A 43 22.41 -4.72 14.13
C LEU A 43 22.74 -5.34 15.49
N GLU A 44 22.11 -4.85 16.55
CA GLU A 44 22.27 -5.30 17.92
C GLU A 44 20.95 -5.12 18.68
N VAL A 45 20.64 -6.04 19.60
CA VAL A 45 19.48 -5.96 20.50
C VAL A 45 19.93 -6.25 21.93
N ASN A 46 19.57 -5.36 22.84
CA ASN A 46 19.72 -5.58 24.28
C ASN A 46 18.36 -6.00 24.86
N MET A 47 18.26 -7.27 25.26
CA MET A 47 17.01 -7.88 25.73
C MET A 47 16.52 -7.33 27.07
N GLU A 48 17.44 -6.92 27.95
CA GLU A 48 17.13 -6.40 29.29
C GLU A 48 16.48 -5.01 29.20
N THR A 49 17.08 -4.13 28.41
CA THR A 49 16.60 -2.75 28.22
C THR A 49 15.57 -2.61 27.10
N GLN A 50 15.34 -3.69 26.33
CA GLN A 50 14.47 -3.71 25.15
C GLN A 50 14.81 -2.62 24.14
N THR A 51 16.12 -2.48 23.88
CA THR A 51 16.67 -1.51 22.95
C THR A 51 17.31 -2.20 21.76
N GLY A 52 17.27 -1.55 20.60
CA GLY A 52 17.90 -2.03 19.38
C GLY A 52 18.65 -0.93 18.65
N THR A 53 19.78 -1.31 18.05
CA THR A 53 20.59 -0.46 17.19
C THR A 53 20.38 -0.85 15.74
N PHE A 54 20.14 0.13 14.86
CA PHE A 54 19.85 -0.10 13.43
C PHE A 54 20.78 0.74 12.55
N ALA A 55 21.01 0.29 11.32
CA ALA A 55 21.78 1.04 10.34
C ALA A 55 21.14 2.43 10.09
N GLY A 56 21.95 3.48 10.26
CA GLY A 56 21.55 4.86 10.02
C GLY A 56 21.51 5.19 8.53
N SER A 57 20.79 6.26 8.14
CA SER A 57 20.89 6.83 6.78
C SER A 57 22.18 7.65 6.57
N GLY A 58 22.97 7.83 7.63
CA GLY A 58 24.28 8.48 7.61
C GLY A 58 25.22 7.80 8.58
N LYS A 59 26.21 8.53 9.11
CA LYS A 59 27.25 7.95 9.97
C LYS A 59 26.78 7.48 11.35
N LYS A 60 25.63 7.98 11.84
CA LYS A 60 25.11 7.66 13.18
C LYS A 60 24.02 6.58 13.08
N PRO A 61 24.18 5.43 13.76
CA PRO A 61 23.14 4.41 13.87
C PRO A 61 21.87 4.94 14.52
N TYR A 62 20.74 4.31 14.20
CA TYR A 62 19.49 4.60 14.89
C TYR A 62 19.40 3.80 16.19
N SER A 63 19.14 4.49 17.30
CA SER A 63 18.80 3.88 18.58
C SER A 63 17.28 3.85 18.72
N THR A 64 16.74 2.67 19.01
CA THR A 64 15.32 2.38 18.97
C THR A 64 14.90 1.62 20.23
N THR A 65 13.75 2.00 20.77
CA THR A 65 13.02 1.29 21.82
C THR A 65 11.60 1.01 21.32
N LEU A 66 10.79 0.32 22.11
CA LEU A 66 9.37 0.07 21.80
C LEU A 66 8.50 1.34 21.79
N SER A 67 9.01 2.47 22.30
CA SER A 67 8.25 3.73 22.41
C SER A 67 8.95 4.93 21.74
N LYS A 68 10.25 4.84 21.44
CA LYS A 68 11.02 5.94 20.84
C LYS A 68 12.00 5.44 19.79
N CYS A 69 12.24 6.25 18.77
CA CYS A 69 13.31 6.04 17.81
C CYS A 69 13.92 7.39 17.43
N ASN A 70 15.24 7.47 17.28
CA ASN A 70 15.90 8.70 16.84
C ASN A 70 15.88 8.89 15.31
N CYS A 71 15.16 8.06 14.55
CA CYS A 71 15.05 8.20 13.10
C CYS A 71 14.07 9.33 12.70
N ASN A 72 14.29 9.92 11.53
CA ASN A 72 13.45 11.03 11.05
C ASN A 72 11.96 10.68 10.91
N ASP A 73 11.60 9.43 10.58
CA ASP A 73 10.21 8.98 10.45
C ASP A 73 9.48 9.12 11.80
N PHE A 74 10.07 8.61 12.88
CA PHE A 74 9.52 8.75 14.22
C PHE A 74 9.57 10.19 14.72
N VAL A 75 10.71 10.88 14.53
CA VAL A 75 10.87 12.26 15.01
C VAL A 75 9.77 13.17 14.48
N LYS A 76 9.38 13.01 13.20
CA LYS A 76 8.33 13.81 12.57
C LYS A 76 6.92 13.35 12.92
N ARG A 77 6.63 12.04 12.84
CA ARG A 77 5.26 11.53 12.94
C ARG A 77 4.82 11.18 14.35
N LYS A 78 5.78 10.90 15.24
CA LYS A 78 5.53 10.38 16.60
C LYS A 78 4.69 9.10 16.63
N LEU A 79 4.78 8.30 15.59
CA LEU A 79 4.12 6.99 15.45
C LEU A 79 5.18 5.91 15.19
N PRO A 80 4.87 4.61 15.43
CA PRO A 80 5.81 3.52 15.19
C PRO A 80 6.42 3.60 13.80
N CYS A 81 7.75 3.63 13.75
CA CYS A 81 8.49 3.57 12.51
C CYS A 81 8.90 2.12 12.20
N LYS A 82 9.43 1.89 11.01
CA LYS A 82 9.91 0.56 10.60
C LYS A 82 10.90 -0.09 11.59
N HIS A 83 11.80 0.69 12.20
CA HIS A 83 12.76 0.14 13.18
C HIS A 83 12.07 -0.35 14.44
N MET A 84 11.04 0.36 14.90
CA MET A 84 10.27 -0.02 16.08
C MET A 84 9.48 -1.30 15.81
N TYR A 85 8.88 -1.44 14.62
CA TYR A 85 8.22 -2.69 14.21
C TYR A 85 9.20 -3.85 14.13
N SER A 86 10.40 -3.64 13.56
CA SER A 86 11.42 -4.69 13.48
C SER A 86 11.87 -5.12 14.88
N LEU A 87 12.11 -4.17 15.80
CA LEU A 87 12.46 -4.46 17.20
C LEU A 87 11.33 -5.18 17.93
N ALA A 88 10.10 -4.71 17.80
CA ALA A 88 8.93 -5.34 18.41
C ALA A 88 8.73 -6.77 17.92
N ASN A 89 8.95 -7.03 16.63
CA ASN A 89 8.89 -8.37 16.05
C ASN A 89 10.01 -9.27 16.57
N TYR A 90 11.24 -8.75 16.65
CA TYR A 90 12.39 -9.47 17.22
C TYR A 90 12.13 -9.87 18.68
N LEU A 91 11.54 -8.98 19.47
CA LEU A 91 11.20 -9.19 20.88
C LEU A 91 9.89 -9.98 21.09
N GLY A 92 9.19 -10.38 20.02
CA GLY A 92 7.97 -11.18 20.09
C GLY A 92 6.68 -10.43 20.47
N TYR A 93 6.69 -9.09 20.44
CA TYR A 93 5.52 -8.26 20.75
C TYR A 93 4.48 -8.20 19.63
N ILE A 94 4.92 -8.44 18.40
CA ILE A 94 4.11 -8.42 17.20
C ILE A 94 4.63 -9.48 16.23
N GLU A 95 3.74 -10.02 15.40
CA GLU A 95 4.10 -10.87 14.27
C GLU A 95 3.76 -10.12 12.98
N LEU A 96 4.80 -9.77 12.22
CA LEU A 96 4.65 -8.99 10.98
C LEU A 96 4.29 -9.88 9.80
N TYR A 97 3.29 -9.48 9.02
CA TYR A 97 3.00 -10.08 7.72
C TYR A 97 4.18 -9.94 6.74
N LYS A 98 4.54 -11.03 6.07
CA LYS A 98 5.59 -11.07 5.06
C LYS A 98 4.96 -11.35 3.69
N PRO A 99 4.83 -10.35 2.81
CA PRO A 99 4.37 -10.59 1.45
C PRO A 99 5.43 -11.42 0.69
N GLU A 100 4.98 -12.44 -0.05
CA GLU A 100 5.87 -13.26 -0.89
C GLU A 100 6.15 -12.56 -2.22
N THR A 101 5.18 -11.83 -2.74
CA THR A 101 5.26 -11.11 -4.00
C THR A 101 4.92 -9.61 -3.86
N GLU A 102 5.31 -8.80 -4.84
CA GLU A 102 4.92 -7.39 -4.94
C GLU A 102 3.39 -7.22 -5.09
N TYR A 103 2.73 -8.24 -5.63
CA TYR A 103 1.27 -8.30 -5.70
C TYR A 103 0.66 -8.47 -4.31
N ASP A 104 1.17 -9.41 -3.51
CA ASP A 104 0.68 -9.62 -2.13
C ASP A 104 0.86 -8.38 -1.28
N GLU A 105 2.02 -7.70 -1.40
CA GLU A 105 2.28 -6.42 -0.75
C GLU A 105 1.18 -5.39 -1.07
N SER A 106 0.82 -5.28 -2.35
CA SER A 106 -0.20 -4.32 -2.77
C SER A 106 -1.61 -4.70 -2.39
N MET A 107 -1.94 -6.00 -2.40
CA MET A 107 -3.25 -6.46 -1.95
C MET A 107 -3.44 -6.24 -0.46
N VAL A 108 -2.38 -6.42 0.34
CA VAL A 108 -2.38 -6.09 1.77
C VAL A 108 -2.59 -4.60 2.01
N LEU A 109 -1.89 -3.76 1.27
CA LEU A 109 -2.07 -2.31 1.39
C LEU A 109 -3.48 -1.87 1.02
N LEU A 110 -4.05 -2.43 -0.05
CA LEU A 110 -5.41 -2.13 -0.47
C LEU A 110 -6.45 -2.40 0.61
N ARG A 111 -6.37 -3.57 1.26
CA ARG A 111 -7.28 -3.99 2.34
C ARG A 111 -7.24 -3.12 3.58
N ALA A 112 -6.18 -2.34 3.78
CA ALA A 112 -6.04 -1.47 4.94
C ALA A 112 -6.76 -0.13 4.81
N TYR A 113 -7.12 0.26 3.58
CA TYR A 113 -7.64 1.58 3.28
C TYR A 113 -9.15 1.66 3.56
N GLU A 114 -9.58 2.75 4.20
CA GLU A 114 -10.98 2.94 4.60
C GLU A 114 -11.75 3.71 3.50
N PRO A 115 -12.99 3.32 3.17
CA PRO A 115 -13.86 4.09 2.29
C PRO A 115 -13.93 5.59 2.61
N THR A 116 -13.79 6.48 1.61
CA THR A 116 -13.96 7.95 1.77
C THR A 116 -14.79 8.57 0.64
N ASP A 117 -15.28 9.79 0.84
CA ASP A 117 -16.23 10.47 -0.06
C ASP A 117 -15.64 11.05 -1.37
N ASP A 118 -14.40 10.74 -1.72
CA ASP A 118 -13.75 11.31 -2.93
C ASP A 118 -14.48 10.93 -4.23
N TRP A 119 -14.69 9.64 -4.47
CA TRP A 119 -15.65 9.10 -5.43
C TRP A 119 -15.82 7.59 -5.19
N GLY A 120 -17.05 7.08 -5.29
CA GLY A 120 -17.32 5.65 -5.12
C GLY A 120 -17.03 5.08 -3.72
N LYS A 121 -16.94 5.93 -2.69
CA LYS A 121 -16.62 5.53 -1.31
C LYS A 121 -15.29 4.78 -1.21
N TRP A 122 -14.25 5.20 -1.94
CA TRP A 122 -12.91 4.60 -1.85
C TRP A 122 -11.95 5.52 -1.08
N ASP A 123 -10.96 4.96 -0.40
CA ASP A 123 -9.87 5.79 0.16
C ASP A 123 -9.05 6.41 -0.99
N PRO A 124 -8.60 7.67 -0.90
CA PRO A 124 -7.84 8.29 -1.97
C PRO A 124 -6.47 7.60 -2.16
N GLY A 125 -5.98 6.89 -1.14
CA GLY A 125 -4.79 6.06 -1.15
C GLY A 125 -4.93 4.75 -1.94
N VAL A 126 -6.14 4.21 -2.11
CA VAL A 126 -6.39 3.02 -2.93
C VAL A 126 -5.90 3.25 -4.35
N HIS A 127 -6.14 4.43 -4.93
CA HIS A 127 -5.73 4.75 -6.30
C HIS A 127 -4.21 4.93 -6.48
N LYS A 128 -3.45 4.98 -5.38
CA LYS A 128 -2.01 5.25 -5.41
C LYS A 128 -1.15 3.98 -5.51
N VAL A 129 -1.69 2.81 -5.16
CA VAL A 129 -0.93 1.55 -5.24
C VAL A 129 -0.77 1.08 -6.69
N TRP A 130 0.30 0.34 -6.99
CA TRP A 130 0.63 -0.05 -8.36
C TRP A 130 -0.49 -0.84 -9.03
N SER A 131 -1.12 -1.77 -8.30
CA SER A 131 -2.12 -2.66 -8.89
C SER A 131 -3.38 -1.88 -9.29
N GLN A 132 -3.79 -0.90 -8.49
CA GLN A 132 -4.90 -0.02 -8.82
C GLN A 132 -4.55 0.93 -9.96
N LYS A 133 -3.33 1.46 -10.00
CA LYS A 133 -2.84 2.22 -11.16
C LYS A 133 -2.91 1.40 -12.44
N ALA A 134 -2.46 0.15 -12.42
CA ALA A 134 -2.53 -0.72 -13.58
C ALA A 134 -3.98 -0.98 -14.04
N ARG A 135 -4.95 -1.08 -13.12
CA ARG A 135 -6.38 -1.19 -13.46
C ARG A 135 -6.94 0.11 -14.02
N TYR A 136 -6.53 1.24 -13.46
CA TYR A 136 -6.92 2.57 -13.92
C TYR A 136 -6.37 2.86 -15.33
N HIS A 137 -5.11 2.56 -15.62
CA HIS A 137 -4.52 2.68 -16.96
C HIS A 137 -5.30 1.86 -18.01
N ARG A 138 -5.61 0.60 -17.69
CA ARG A 138 -6.39 -0.27 -18.59
C ARG A 138 -7.80 0.25 -18.87
N ALA A 139 -8.36 1.14 -18.04
CA ALA A 139 -9.66 1.77 -18.31
C ALA A 139 -9.61 2.79 -19.47
N PHE A 140 -8.42 3.24 -19.86
CA PHE A 140 -8.21 4.16 -20.98
C PHE A 140 -7.55 3.47 -22.19
N GLU A 141 -6.72 2.45 -21.96
CA GLU A 141 -5.98 1.75 -23.02
C GLU A 141 -6.78 0.65 -23.72
N GLU A 142 -7.75 0.05 -23.03
CA GLU A 142 -8.57 -1.03 -23.60
C GLU A 142 -9.89 -0.50 -24.17
N GLU A 143 -10.44 -1.22 -25.15
CA GLU A 143 -11.79 -0.98 -25.65
C GLU A 143 -12.85 -1.56 -24.70
N PHE A 144 -13.96 -0.84 -24.54
CA PHE A 144 -15.07 -1.25 -23.69
C PHE A 144 -16.38 -1.19 -24.46
N ASP A 145 -17.20 -2.23 -24.33
CA ASP A 145 -18.61 -2.20 -24.70
C ASP A 145 -19.40 -1.53 -23.56
N ILE A 146 -20.00 -0.37 -23.82
CA ILE A 146 -20.72 0.42 -22.82
C ILE A 146 -22.19 0.53 -23.22
N ALA A 147 -23.06 -0.03 -22.38
CA ALA A 147 -24.51 0.01 -22.51
C ALA A 147 -25.16 0.53 -21.21
N ASP A 148 -26.43 0.88 -21.27
CA ASP A 148 -27.25 1.29 -20.11
C ASP A 148 -26.62 2.41 -19.25
N PHE A 149 -25.82 3.31 -19.85
CA PHE A 149 -25.15 4.38 -19.13
C PHE A 149 -26.14 5.41 -18.57
N SER A 150 -25.99 5.73 -17.28
CA SER A 150 -26.79 6.73 -16.58
C SER A 150 -25.91 7.57 -15.66
N LYS A 151 -25.76 8.86 -16.01
CA LYS A 151 -25.02 9.84 -15.18
C LYS A 151 -25.69 10.07 -13.84
N GLU A 152 -27.02 10.15 -13.82
CA GLU A 152 -27.83 10.36 -12.60
C GLU A 152 -27.69 9.18 -11.62
N ASN A 153 -27.80 7.94 -12.11
CA ASN A 153 -27.70 6.76 -11.26
C ASN A 153 -26.26 6.29 -11.02
N GLN A 154 -25.27 6.98 -11.59
CA GLN A 154 -23.85 6.60 -11.54
C GLN A 154 -23.65 5.11 -11.87
N PHE A 155 -24.22 4.71 -13.01
CA PHE A 155 -24.33 3.30 -13.41
C PHE A 155 -24.05 3.11 -14.90
N ALA A 156 -23.50 1.95 -15.26
CA ALA A 156 -23.46 1.46 -16.63
C ALA A 156 -23.36 -0.08 -16.67
N ARG A 157 -23.66 -0.66 -17.83
CA ARG A 157 -23.27 -2.01 -18.19
C ARG A 157 -22.00 -1.94 -19.04
N ILE A 158 -20.88 -2.43 -18.51
CA ILE A 158 -19.56 -2.36 -19.17
C ILE A 158 -19.04 -3.78 -19.41
N ASN A 159 -18.77 -4.13 -20.67
CA ASN A 159 -18.42 -5.48 -21.11
C ASN A 159 -19.41 -6.54 -20.58
N GLY A 160 -20.70 -6.19 -20.57
CA GLY A 160 -21.78 -7.03 -20.05
C GLY A 160 -21.93 -7.04 -18.52
N TYR A 161 -21.02 -6.43 -17.75
CA TYR A 161 -21.08 -6.37 -16.28
C TYR A 161 -21.84 -5.15 -15.79
N SER A 162 -22.65 -5.31 -14.74
CA SER A 162 -23.29 -4.19 -14.04
C SER A 162 -22.26 -3.47 -13.19
N VAL A 163 -22.14 -2.15 -13.34
CA VAL A 163 -21.11 -1.32 -12.70
C VAL A 163 -21.75 -0.09 -12.06
N SER A 164 -21.43 0.14 -10.79
CA SER A 164 -21.59 1.43 -10.11
C SER A 164 -20.23 1.93 -9.63
N LEU A 165 -20.16 3.15 -9.10
CA LEU A 165 -18.91 3.64 -8.51
C LEU A 165 -18.46 2.84 -7.28
N GLU A 166 -19.36 2.10 -6.63
CA GLU A 166 -19.09 1.34 -5.40
C GLU A 166 -18.94 -0.17 -5.65
N SER A 167 -19.40 -0.69 -6.80
CA SER A 167 -19.46 -2.13 -7.04
C SER A 167 -19.42 -2.51 -8.51
N CYS A 168 -18.98 -3.74 -8.78
CA CYS A 168 -19.03 -4.29 -10.13
C CYS A 168 -19.34 -5.79 -10.07
N SER A 169 -20.15 -6.29 -11.00
CA SER A 169 -20.47 -7.72 -11.10
C SER A 169 -19.37 -8.55 -11.77
N CYS A 170 -18.19 -7.97 -12.05
CA CYS A 170 -17.11 -8.69 -12.71
C CYS A 170 -16.32 -9.59 -11.72
N PRO A 171 -15.64 -10.64 -12.21
CA PRO A 171 -14.85 -11.53 -11.36
C PRO A 171 -13.73 -10.82 -10.57
N ASP A 172 -13.05 -9.82 -11.17
CA ASP A 172 -11.99 -9.02 -10.53
C ASP A 172 -12.51 -8.34 -9.25
N PHE A 173 -13.69 -7.72 -9.33
CA PHE A 173 -14.31 -7.08 -8.17
C PHE A 173 -14.80 -8.12 -7.16
N HIS A 174 -15.46 -9.19 -7.61
CA HIS A 174 -15.97 -10.23 -6.71
C HIS A 174 -14.87 -10.81 -5.81
N GLU A 175 -13.70 -11.08 -6.38
CA GLU A 175 -12.55 -11.61 -5.67
C GLU A 175 -11.91 -10.60 -4.71
N ARG A 176 -11.80 -9.33 -5.13
CA ARG A 176 -10.90 -8.36 -4.47
C ARG A 176 -11.61 -7.31 -3.64
N GLN A 177 -12.85 -6.96 -4.00
CA GLN A 177 -13.65 -5.90 -3.40
C GLN A 177 -12.96 -4.52 -3.45
N PHE A 178 -12.21 -4.25 -4.53
CA PHE A 178 -11.55 -2.98 -4.84
C PHE A 178 -11.93 -2.50 -6.24
N PRO A 179 -11.79 -1.19 -6.56
CA PRO A 179 -12.09 -0.66 -7.88
C PRO A 179 -11.41 -1.46 -8.99
N CYS A 180 -12.21 -2.12 -9.83
CA CYS A 180 -11.73 -2.82 -11.00
C CYS A 180 -11.58 -1.85 -12.19
N LYS A 181 -11.04 -2.32 -13.32
CA LYS A 181 -10.94 -1.48 -14.54
C LYS A 181 -12.29 -0.93 -15.00
N HIS A 182 -13.39 -1.68 -14.79
CA HIS A 182 -14.73 -1.21 -15.18
C HIS A 182 -15.23 -0.07 -14.29
N ILE A 183 -14.95 -0.11 -12.98
CA ILE A 183 -15.30 0.99 -12.06
C ILE A 183 -14.51 2.25 -12.43
N TYR A 184 -13.23 2.12 -12.78
CA TYR A 184 -12.44 3.24 -13.31
C TYR A 184 -12.99 3.75 -14.65
N ARG A 185 -13.42 2.86 -15.56
CA ARG A 185 -14.06 3.26 -16.82
C ARG A 185 -15.33 4.06 -16.57
N LEU A 186 -16.20 3.59 -15.67
CA LEU A 186 -17.40 4.33 -15.29
C LEU A 186 -17.06 5.69 -14.67
N ALA A 187 -16.06 5.77 -13.79
CA ALA A 187 -15.61 7.04 -13.23
C ALA A 187 -15.12 8.01 -14.32
N ALA A 188 -14.47 7.50 -15.39
CA ALA A 188 -14.05 8.30 -16.54
C ALA A 188 -15.26 8.81 -17.36
N GLU A 189 -16.26 7.96 -17.62
CA GLU A 189 -17.52 8.37 -18.29
C GLU A 189 -18.29 9.43 -17.49
N LEU A 190 -18.16 9.39 -16.16
CA LEU A 190 -18.76 10.36 -15.24
C LEU A 190 -17.90 11.62 -15.06
N GLU A 191 -16.75 11.72 -15.75
CA GLU A 191 -15.81 12.85 -15.69
C GLU A 191 -15.23 13.08 -14.28
N LEU A 192 -15.18 12.02 -13.45
CA LEU A 192 -14.63 12.06 -12.08
C LEU A 192 -13.12 11.81 -12.06
N VAL A 193 -12.59 11.19 -13.11
CA VAL A 193 -11.17 10.93 -13.29
C VAL A 193 -10.76 11.25 -14.72
N GLU A 194 -9.58 11.81 -14.90
CA GLU A 194 -9.02 12.10 -16.22
C GLU A 194 -8.16 10.94 -16.71
N GLU A 195 -7.77 10.92 -17.98
CA GLU A 195 -6.74 9.99 -18.45
C GLU A 195 -5.42 10.29 -17.72
N PRO A 196 -4.70 9.27 -17.21
CA PRO A 196 -3.39 9.51 -16.63
C PRO A 196 -2.49 10.12 -17.71
N LYS A 197 -2.02 11.35 -17.49
CA LYS A 197 -0.99 11.96 -18.32
C LYS A 197 0.15 10.95 -18.42
N THR A 198 0.36 10.40 -19.61
CA THR A 198 1.53 9.58 -19.88
C THR A 198 2.71 10.50 -19.58
N ALA A 199 3.35 10.29 -18.42
CA ALA A 199 4.69 10.78 -18.24
C ALA A 199 5.48 10.08 -19.34
N SER A 200 5.72 10.79 -20.44
CA SER A 200 6.75 10.41 -21.39
C SER A 200 7.94 10.02 -20.52
N ARG A 201 8.33 8.75 -20.60
CA ARG A 201 9.42 8.17 -19.86
C ARG A 201 10.72 8.74 -20.45
N GLN A 202 10.93 10.05 -20.36
CA GLN A 202 12.21 10.68 -20.59
C GLN A 202 13.05 10.41 -19.34
N TYR A 203 13.55 9.19 -19.23
CA TYR A 203 14.94 9.08 -18.80
C TYR A 203 15.74 9.59 -19.99
N GLU A 204 16.05 10.88 -20.00
CA GLU A 204 17.21 11.35 -20.75
C GLU A 204 18.40 10.58 -20.19
N ILE A 205 18.83 9.56 -20.91
CA ILE A 205 20.18 9.01 -20.75
C ILE A 205 21.07 10.18 -21.16
N PRO A 206 21.91 10.72 -20.26
CA PRO A 206 22.84 11.75 -20.68
C PRO A 206 23.74 11.14 -21.75
N GLU A 207 23.70 11.70 -22.95
CA GLU A 207 24.70 11.41 -23.97
C GLU A 207 26.08 11.72 -23.36
N GLY A 208 26.86 10.67 -23.09
CA GLY A 208 28.23 10.80 -22.58
C GLY A 208 28.59 10.04 -21.31
N ALA A 209 27.70 9.24 -20.70
CA ALA A 209 28.09 8.37 -19.58
C ALA A 209 28.87 7.14 -20.08
N ALA A 210 30.20 7.25 -20.08
CA ALA A 210 31.14 6.22 -20.49
C ALA A 210 30.88 4.87 -19.79
N MET A 211 30.90 3.81 -20.60
CA MET A 211 30.89 2.41 -20.19
C MET A 211 32.05 2.12 -19.22
N ILE A 212 31.75 1.85 -17.95
CA ILE A 212 32.73 1.25 -17.03
C ILE A 212 32.69 -0.26 -17.24
N THR A 213 33.74 -0.78 -17.88
CA THR A 213 34.01 -2.20 -18.01
C THR A 213 34.27 -2.79 -16.62
N ILE A 214 33.40 -3.67 -16.15
CA ILE A 214 33.73 -4.56 -15.02
C ILE A 214 34.47 -5.75 -15.63
N LYS A 215 35.79 -5.81 -15.45
CA LYS A 215 36.52 -7.07 -15.58
C LYS A 215 36.13 -7.96 -14.40
N LEU A 216 35.76 -9.20 -14.73
CA LEU A 216 35.58 -10.31 -13.79
C LEU A 216 36.85 -10.53 -12.96
#